data_AF-A0A424SNK9-F1
#
_entry.id   AF-A0A424SNK9-F1
#
_cell.length_a   1.000
_cell.length_b   1.000
_cell.length_c   1.000
_cell.angle_alpha   90.00
_cell.angle_beta   90.00
_cell.angle_gamma   90.00
#
_symmetry.space_group_name_H-M   'P 1'
#
loop_
_entity.id
_entity.type
_entity.pdbx_description
1 polymer ?
#
loop_
_entity_poly.entity_id
_entity_poly.type
_entity_poly.pdbx_seq_one_letter_code
_entity_poly.pdbx_strand_id
1 'polypeptide(L)'
;MRISSSGDILWQNNHGNNNYDTATSMTLTQNEDVVVLVGYTRSSSGNPFKYRIWGVDVASGQVLWNRIHGGNQDDESFGVVEAYDGGFNIVGKSDSHGITRVNWLVKTDSQGNVN
;
A
#
# COMPACT_ATOMS: atom_id res chain seq x y z
N MET A 1 8.06 0.34 -11.07
CA MET A 1 9.08 0.56 -12.11
C MET A 1 10.04 1.59 -11.58
N ARG A 2 11.34 1.42 -11.83
CA ARG A 2 12.36 2.43 -11.56
C ARG A 2 13.11 2.74 -12.84
N ILE A 3 13.37 4.02 -13.06
CA ILE A 3 14.11 4.52 -14.22
C ILE A 3 15.36 5.28 -13.75
N SER A 4 16.39 5.31 -14.59
CA SER A 4 17.57 6.13 -14.37
C SER A 4 17.26 7.61 -14.66
N SER A 5 18.19 8.50 -14.33
CA SER A 5 18.10 9.92 -14.71
C SER A 5 18.17 10.15 -16.22
N SER A 6 18.69 9.20 -17.00
CA SER A 6 18.68 9.20 -18.47
C SER A 6 17.39 8.65 -19.08
N GLY A 7 16.47 8.13 -18.26
CA GLY A 7 15.21 7.53 -18.71
C GLY A 7 15.29 6.04 -19.03
N ASP A 8 16.41 5.39 -18.76
CA ASP A 8 16.56 3.94 -18.95
C ASP A 8 15.81 3.17 -17.86
N ILE A 9 15.13 2.09 -18.23
CA ILE A 9 14.46 1.21 -17.25
C ILE A 9 15.53 0.46 -16.47
N LEU A 10 15.62 0.72 -15.17
CA LEU A 10 16.48 -0.03 -14.25
C LEU A 10 15.81 -1.36 -13.86
N TRP A 11 14.51 -1.30 -13.55
CA TRP A 11 13.68 -2.49 -13.37
C TRP A 11 12.19 -2.19 -13.56
N GLN A 12 11.45 -3.21 -13.98
CA GLN A 12 10.00 -3.19 -14.06
C GLN A 12 9.48 -4.59 -13.73
N ASN A 13 8.71 -4.69 -12.64
CA ASN A 13 8.11 -5.93 -12.19
C ASN A 13 6.59 -5.76 -12.11
N ASN A 14 5.86 -6.82 -12.44
CA ASN A 14 4.42 -6.92 -12.20
C ASN A 14 4.19 -7.83 -10.99
N HIS A 15 3.58 -7.28 -9.94
CA HIS A 15 3.28 -7.98 -8.68
C HIS A 15 1.76 -8.19 -8.47
N GLY A 16 0.96 -7.93 -9.50
CA GLY A 16 -0.48 -8.16 -9.49
C GLY A 16 -0.83 -9.65 -9.58
N ASN A 17 -2.08 -9.96 -9.25
CA ASN A 17 -2.67 -11.29 -9.43
C ASN A 17 -4.01 -11.17 -10.19
N ASN A 18 -4.89 -12.17 -10.09
CA ASN A 18 -6.21 -12.14 -10.75
C ASN A 18 -7.25 -11.25 -10.02
N ASN A 19 -6.84 -10.48 -9.01
CA ASN A 19 -7.70 -9.55 -8.30
C ASN A 19 -7.82 -8.22 -9.04
N TYR A 20 -8.83 -7.44 -8.67
CA TYR A 20 -8.83 -6.01 -8.92
C TYR A 20 -7.85 -5.34 -7.94
N ASP A 21 -6.63 -5.07 -8.40
CA ASP A 21 -5.59 -4.38 -7.64
C ASP A 21 -5.41 -2.95 -8.17
N THR A 22 -5.31 -1.97 -7.28
CA THR A 22 -4.98 -0.59 -7.63
C THR A 22 -4.02 -0.02 -6.61
N ALA A 23 -2.87 0.48 -7.08
CA ALA A 23 -1.96 1.31 -6.28
C ALA A 23 -2.35 2.78 -6.43
N THR A 24 -2.42 3.51 -5.32
CA THR A 24 -2.94 4.89 -5.28
C THR A 24 -1.89 5.90 -4.85
N SER A 25 -0.92 5.48 -4.03
CA SER A 25 0.14 6.34 -3.53
C SER A 25 1.39 5.52 -3.20
N MET A 26 2.53 6.20 -3.11
CA MET A 26 3.79 5.61 -2.73
C MET A 26 4.65 6.61 -1.95
N THR A 27 5.53 6.08 -1.11
CA THR A 27 6.58 6.83 -0.41
C THR A 27 7.89 6.03 -0.39
N LEU A 28 8.99 6.68 -0.07
CA LEU A 28 10.26 6.03 0.22
C LEU A 28 10.49 6.02 1.72
N THR A 29 11.13 4.97 2.21
CA THR A 29 11.72 4.96 3.54
C THR A 29 12.88 5.96 3.63
N GLN A 30 13.17 6.47 4.82
CA GLN A 30 14.21 7.47 5.06
C GLN A 30 15.61 7.02 4.62
N ASN A 31 15.90 5.73 4.69
CA ASN A 31 17.13 5.13 4.18
C ASN A 31 17.10 4.82 2.67
N GLU A 32 15.98 5.07 2.01
CA GLU A 32 15.75 4.88 0.58
C GLU A 32 15.96 3.44 0.06
N ASP A 33 15.92 2.45 0.95
CA ASP A 33 16.09 1.04 0.59
C ASP A 33 14.76 0.37 0.19
N VAL A 34 13.64 0.91 0.69
CA VAL A 34 12.30 0.37 0.47
C VAL A 34 11.36 1.45 -0.08
N VAL A 35 10.71 1.13 -1.20
CA VAL A 35 9.50 1.81 -1.66
C VAL A 35 8.30 1.22 -0.95
N VAL A 36 7.48 2.05 -0.32
CA VAL A 36 6.19 1.64 0.21
C VAL A 36 5.09 2.10 -0.71
N LEU A 37 4.23 1.17 -1.13
CA LEU A 37 3.04 1.46 -1.93
C LEU A 37 1.79 1.16 -1.11
N VAL A 38 0.78 2.01 -1.26
CA VAL A 38 -0.55 1.76 -0.73
C VAL A 38 -1.58 1.74 -1.86
N GLY A 39 -2.71 1.11 -1.57
CA GLY A 39 -3.80 0.96 -2.52
C GLY A 39 -4.90 0.08 -1.96
N TYR A 40 -5.59 -0.61 -2.86
CA TYR A 40 -6.64 -1.54 -2.49
C TYR A 40 -6.73 -2.72 -3.46
N THR A 41 -7.26 -3.82 -2.94
CA THR A 41 -7.43 -5.09 -3.64
C THR A 41 -8.86 -5.60 -3.46
N ARG A 42 -9.39 -6.28 -4.46
CA ARG A 42 -10.64 -7.05 -4.38
C ARG A 42 -10.51 -8.34 -5.17
N SER A 43 -10.69 -9.47 -4.49
CA SER A 43 -10.49 -10.80 -5.07
C SER A 43 -11.58 -11.26 -6.03
N SER A 44 -12.81 -10.75 -5.89
CA SER A 44 -13.92 -11.00 -6.83
C SER A 44 -15.00 -9.94 -6.67
N SER A 45 -15.91 -9.82 -7.64
CA SER A 45 -16.94 -8.76 -7.67
C SER A 45 -17.87 -8.72 -6.45
N GLY A 46 -18.05 -9.84 -5.73
CA GLY A 46 -18.88 -9.92 -4.53
C GLY A 46 -18.13 -9.69 -3.22
N ASN A 47 -16.80 -9.57 -3.26
CA ASN A 47 -16.00 -9.34 -2.06
C ASN A 47 -15.77 -7.84 -1.84
N PRO A 48 -15.71 -7.38 -0.57
CA PRO A 48 -15.38 -6.00 -0.28
C PRO A 48 -13.93 -5.67 -0.65
N PHE A 49 -13.67 -4.41 -0.98
CA PHE A 49 -12.32 -3.88 -1.10
C PHE A 49 -11.59 -3.95 0.24
N LYS A 50 -10.29 -4.25 0.16
CA LYS A 50 -9.35 -4.23 1.28
C LYS A 50 -8.20 -3.32 0.92
N TYR A 51 -7.75 -2.51 1.88
CA TYR A 51 -6.55 -1.72 1.65
C TYR A 51 -5.32 -2.62 1.74
N ARG A 52 -4.33 -2.30 0.92
CA ARG A 52 -3.14 -3.13 0.76
C ARG A 52 -1.90 -2.25 0.83
N ILE A 53 -0.86 -2.77 1.48
CA ILE A 53 0.41 -2.11 1.69
C ILE A 53 1.51 -3.05 1.23
N TRP A 54 2.40 -2.56 0.37
CA TRP A 54 3.58 -3.29 -0.08
C TRP A 54 4.84 -2.56 0.33
N GLY A 55 5.83 -3.32 0.78
CA GLY A 55 7.23 -2.89 0.84
C GLY A 55 7.98 -3.56 -0.30
N VAL A 56 8.62 -2.74 -1.13
CA VAL A 56 9.33 -3.18 -2.34
C VAL A 56 10.78 -2.71 -2.25
N ASP A 57 11.70 -3.64 -2.43
CA ASP A 57 13.13 -3.37 -2.47
C ASP A 57 13.47 -2.42 -3.64
N VAL A 58 14.18 -1.32 -3.35
CA VAL A 58 14.49 -0.28 -4.35
C VAL A 58 15.50 -0.76 -5.39
N ALA A 59 16.40 -1.66 -5.02
CA ALA A 59 17.46 -2.15 -5.89
C ALA A 59 16.94 -3.13 -6.96
N SER A 60 16.11 -4.09 -6.55
CA SER A 60 15.64 -5.21 -7.37
C SER A 60 14.18 -5.09 -7.81
N GLY A 61 13.40 -4.22 -7.15
CA GLY A 61 11.97 -4.13 -7.34
C GLY A 61 11.19 -5.34 -6.84
N GLN A 62 11.78 -6.20 -6.00
CA GLN A 62 11.11 -7.36 -5.42
C GLN A 62 10.27 -6.97 -4.21
N VAL A 63 9.15 -7.66 -4.02
CA VAL A 63 8.30 -7.46 -2.83
C VAL A 63 9.00 -8.07 -1.62
N LEU A 64 9.31 -7.24 -0.62
CA LEU A 64 9.84 -7.66 0.67
C LEU A 64 8.72 -8.13 1.59
N TRP A 65 7.61 -7.39 1.59
CA TRP A 65 6.41 -7.73 2.34
C TRP A 65 5.17 -7.14 1.68
N ASN A 66 4.03 -7.78 1.95
CA ASN A 66 2.71 -7.41 1.46
C ASN A 66 1.70 -7.66 2.57
N ARG A 67 0.87 -6.68 2.87
CA ARG A 67 -0.15 -6.73 3.92
C ARG A 67 -1.49 -6.31 3.34
N ILE A 68 -2.52 -7.09 3.62
CA ILE A 68 -3.90 -6.79 3.25
C ILE A 68 -4.66 -6.61 4.54
N HIS A 69 -5.36 -5.49 4.66
CA HIS A 69 -6.03 -5.07 5.87
C HIS A 69 -7.42 -4.52 5.54
N GLY A 70 -8.28 -4.41 6.56
CA GLY A 70 -9.66 -3.96 6.43
C GLY A 70 -10.62 -4.83 7.25
N GLY A 71 -11.85 -4.36 7.41
CA GLY A 71 -12.91 -5.05 8.14
C GLY A 71 -13.81 -5.88 7.24
N ASN A 72 -15.11 -5.87 7.50
CA ASN A 72 -16.09 -6.67 6.75
C ASN A 72 -16.68 -5.95 5.52
N GLN A 73 -16.43 -4.65 5.35
CA GLN A 73 -16.93 -3.83 4.24
C GLN A 73 -15.77 -3.21 3.46
N ASP A 74 -16.05 -2.29 2.54
CA ASP A 74 -15.04 -1.66 1.69
C ASP A 74 -14.09 -0.79 2.51
N ASP A 75 -12.79 -1.05 2.36
CA ASP A 75 -11.72 -0.26 2.94
C ASP A 75 -10.68 0.03 1.85
N GLU A 76 -10.42 1.30 1.60
CA GLU A 76 -9.52 1.74 0.53
C GLU A 76 -8.55 2.79 1.07
N SER A 77 -7.29 2.74 0.63
CA SER A 77 -6.26 3.71 0.98
C SER A 77 -5.83 4.55 -0.24
N PHE A 78 -5.50 5.81 0.02
CA PHE A 78 -5.21 6.81 -1.03
C PHE A 78 -3.94 7.62 -0.79
N GLY A 79 -3.35 7.56 0.41
CA GLY A 79 -2.15 8.31 0.74
C GLY A 79 -1.32 7.61 1.79
N VAL A 80 0.00 7.73 1.68
CA VAL A 80 0.96 7.17 2.63
C VAL A 80 2.13 8.13 2.83
N VAL A 81 2.58 8.25 4.08
CA VAL A 81 3.85 8.89 4.45
C VAL A 81 4.57 8.04 5.50
N GLU A 82 5.88 7.95 5.41
CA GLU A 82 6.68 7.38 6.50
C GLU A 82 6.64 8.30 7.73
N ALA A 83 6.53 7.69 8.90
CA ALA A 83 6.59 8.35 10.19
C ALA A 83 8.04 8.39 10.73
N TYR A 84 8.31 9.27 11.69
CA TYR A 84 9.65 9.41 12.27
C TYR A 84 10.15 8.15 13.00
N ASP A 85 9.26 7.24 13.38
CA ASP A 85 9.59 5.97 14.02
C ASP A 85 9.70 4.80 13.02
N GLY A 86 9.77 5.10 11.72
CA GLY A 86 9.89 4.11 10.65
C GLY A 86 8.59 3.36 10.33
N GLY A 87 7.49 3.68 11.01
CA GLY A 87 6.15 3.21 10.64
C GLY A 87 5.56 4.03 9.49
N PHE A 88 4.30 3.76 9.12
CA PHE A 88 3.63 4.47 8.02
C PHE A 88 2.28 5.02 8.46
N ASN A 89 2.02 6.30 8.17
CA ASN A 89 0.70 6.90 8.32
C ASN A 89 -0.03 6.80 6.98
N ILE A 90 -1.23 6.21 7.00
CA ILE A 90 -2.00 5.88 5.81
C ILE A 90 -3.39 6.46 5.95
N VAL A 91 -3.84 7.18 4.92
CA VAL A 91 -5.17 7.79 4.87
C VAL A 91 -6.05 7.11 3.81
N GLY A 92 -7.35 7.07 4.09
CA GLY A 92 -8.29 6.35 3.25
C GLY A 92 -9.75 6.64 3.56
N LYS A 93 -10.63 5.81 2.98
CA LYS A 93 -12.05 5.71 3.35
C LYS A 93 -12.38 4.29 3.84
N SER A 94 -13.26 4.18 4.82
CA SER A 94 -13.66 2.90 5.45
C SER A 94 -15.17 2.88 5.62
N ASP A 95 -15.79 1.80 5.14
CA ASP A 95 -17.18 1.45 5.43
C ASP A 95 -17.28 0.43 6.58
N SER A 96 -16.13 -0.06 7.06
CA SER A 96 -16.06 -1.07 8.11
C SER A 96 -16.17 -0.50 9.52
N HIS A 97 -15.99 0.80 9.71
CA HIS A 97 -15.93 1.45 11.03
C HIS A 97 -16.96 2.57 11.14
N GLY A 98 -18.24 2.20 11.28
CA GLY A 98 -19.35 3.13 11.47
C GLY A 98 -20.62 2.71 10.76
N ILE A 99 -21.65 3.57 10.82
CA ILE A 99 -22.93 3.39 10.10
C ILE A 99 -22.83 3.89 8.65
N THR A 100 -21.85 4.76 8.37
CA THR A 100 -21.61 5.38 7.06
C THR A 100 -20.11 5.36 6.74
N ARG A 101 -19.76 5.60 5.47
CA ARG A 101 -18.39 5.81 5.04
C ARG A 101 -17.70 6.92 5.83
N VAL A 102 -16.55 6.62 6.40
CA VAL A 102 -15.70 7.59 7.11
C VAL A 102 -14.37 7.77 6.41
N ASN A 103 -13.81 8.99 6.49
CA ASN A 103 -12.39 9.18 6.26
C ASN A 103 -11.66 8.63 7.48
N TRP A 104 -10.57 7.89 7.27
CA TRP A 104 -9.81 7.27 8.35
C TRP A 104 -8.32 7.44 8.13
N LEU A 105 -7.60 7.36 9.24
CA LEU A 105 -6.15 7.37 9.34
C LEU A 105 -5.74 6.13 10.14
N VAL A 106 -4.76 5.38 9.63
CA VAL A 106 -4.11 4.30 10.37
C VAL A 106 -2.61 4.48 10.36
N LYS A 107 -2.01 4.06 11.46
CA LYS A 107 -0.57 3.95 11.59
C LYS A 107 -0.16 2.48 11.61
N THR A 108 0.90 2.15 10.89
CA THR A 108 1.52 0.82 10.94
C THR A 108 2.89 0.87 11.61
N ASP A 109 3.43 -0.31 11.91
CA ASP A 109 4.86 -0.49 12.12
C ASP A 109 5.65 -0.42 10.80
N SER A 110 6.97 -0.61 10.87
CA SER A 110 7.89 -0.59 9.72
C SER A 110 7.76 -1.79 8.77
N GLN A 111 6.99 -2.80 9.15
CA GLN A 111 6.67 -3.97 8.32
C GLN A 111 5.22 -3.92 7.80
N GLY A 112 4.57 -2.76 7.94
CA GLY A 112 3.21 -2.52 7.45
C GLY A 112 2.12 -3.20 8.28
N ASN A 113 2.42 -3.67 9.50
CA ASN A 113 1.40 -4.27 10.38
C ASN A 113 0.62 -3.19 11.13
N VAL A 114 -0.69 -3.41 11.26
CA VAL A 114 -1.59 -2.59 12.07
C VAL A 114 -1.81 -3.34 13.38
N ASN A 115 -1.49 -2.70 14.49
CA ASN A 115 -1.77 -3.23 15.84
C ASN A 115 -3.09 -2.68 16.37
#